data_AF-A0A1A9VUN9-F1
#
_entry.id   AF-A0A1A9VUN9-F1
#
_cell.length_a   1.000
_cell.length_b   1.000
_cell.length_c   1.000
_cell.angle_alpha   90.00
_cell.angle_beta   90.00
_cell.angle_gamma   90.00
#
_symmetry.space_group_name_H-M   'P 1'
#
loop_
_entity.id
_entity.type
_entity.pdbx_description
1 polymer ?
#
loop_
_entity_poly.entity_id
_entity_poly.type
_entity_poly.pdbx_seq_one_letter_code
_entity_poly.pdbx_strand_id
1 'polypeptide(L)'
;MLDIFRGLKNLIKVSHVEADSTVFRLHYSLTVVFLMSFSLIITTRQYVGNPIDCVHSKDIPEDVLNTYCWIHSTYLIKSFLHKKQGVSVPYPGIDP
;
A
#
# COMPACT_ATOMS: atom_id res chain seq x y z
N MET A 1 15.00 -7.35 7.74
CA MET A 1 14.23 -7.97 6.64
C MET A 1 14.67 -9.40 6.32
N LEU A 2 15.96 -9.73 6.28
CA LEU A 2 16.44 -11.10 5.97
C LEU A 2 15.88 -12.19 6.90
N ASP A 3 15.63 -11.88 8.19
CA ASP A 3 14.97 -12.81 9.10
C ASP A 3 13.50 -13.09 8.75
N ILE A 4 12.81 -12.13 8.14
CA ILE A 4 11.42 -12.30 7.70
C ILE A 4 11.37 -13.21 6.47
N PHE A 5 12.28 -13.00 5.51
CA PHE A 5 12.45 -13.91 4.36
C PHE A 5 12.90 -15.31 4.78
N ARG A 6 13.72 -15.41 5.85
CA ARG A 6 14.10 -16.68 6.45
C ARG A 6 12.91 -17.38 7.11
N GLY A 7 12.00 -16.64 7.73
CA GLY A 7 10.71 -17.14 8.21
C GLY A 7 9.82 -17.67 7.08
N LEU A 8 9.75 -16.95 5.96
CA LEU A 8 8.99 -17.34 4.77
C LEU A 8 9.50 -18.65 4.14
N LYS A 9 10.81 -18.91 4.21
CA LYS A 9 11.40 -20.17 3.73
C LYS A 9 10.85 -21.40 4.44
N ASN A 10 10.44 -21.28 5.70
CA ASN A 10 9.82 -22.39 6.43
C ASN A 10 8.41 -22.71 5.91
N LEU A 11 7.71 -21.74 5.30
CA LEU A 11 6.40 -21.93 4.67
C LEU A 11 6.48 -22.72 3.36
N ILE A 12 7.67 -22.80 2.74
CA ILE A 12 7.93 -23.61 1.54
C ILE A 12 8.22 -25.08 1.90
N LYS A 13 8.26 -25.45 3.18
CA LYS A 13 8.57 -26.83 3.58
C LYS A 13 7.45 -27.78 3.13
N VAL A 14 7.67 -28.43 2.00
CA VAL A 14 6.78 -29.42 1.42
C VAL A 14 6.74 -30.65 2.32
N SER A 15 5.54 -31.11 2.69
CA SER A 15 5.34 -32.36 3.43
C SER A 15 5.72 -33.56 2.56
N HIS A 16 6.36 -34.56 3.17
CA HIS A 16 6.81 -35.79 2.49
C HIS A 16 5.66 -36.69 2.01
N VAL A 17 4.41 -36.39 2.37
CA VAL A 17 3.22 -37.11 1.93
C VAL A 17 2.59 -36.34 0.78
N GLU A 18 2.69 -36.89 -0.43
CA GLU A 18 2.09 -36.33 -1.65
C GLU A 18 0.70 -36.95 -1.87
N ALA A 19 -0.36 -36.26 -1.41
CA ALA A 19 -1.74 -36.59 -1.74
C ALA A 19 -2.31 -35.74 -2.90
N ASP A 20 -1.58 -34.72 -3.36
CA ASP A 20 -2.10 -33.66 -4.24
C ASP A 20 -1.38 -33.55 -5.60
N SER A 21 -2.12 -33.05 -6.60
CA SER A 21 -1.57 -32.70 -7.92
C SER A 21 -0.53 -31.58 -7.86
N THR A 22 0.45 -31.62 -8.76
CA THR A 22 1.56 -30.65 -8.85
C THR A 22 1.10 -29.20 -9.00
N VAL A 23 -0.03 -28.98 -9.66
CA VAL A 23 -0.64 -27.65 -9.84
C VAL A 23 -1.14 -27.09 -8.51
N PHE A 24 -1.82 -27.91 -7.70
CA PHE A 24 -2.27 -27.48 -6.38
C PHE A 24 -1.10 -27.20 -5.45
N ARG A 25 -0.04 -28.01 -5.52
CA ARG A 25 1.21 -27.77 -4.78
C ARG A 25 1.89 -26.46 -5.13
N LEU A 26 1.96 -26.12 -6.41
CA LEU A 26 2.48 -24.83 -6.85
C LEU A 26 1.62 -23.68 -6.30
N HIS A 27 0.30 -23.85 -6.30
CA HIS A 27 -0.61 -22.81 -5.83
C HIS A 27 -0.47 -22.52 -4.33
N TYR A 28 -0.61 -23.51 -3.43
CA TYR A 28 -0.56 -23.20 -1.99
C TYR A 28 0.84 -22.84 -1.47
N SER A 29 1.90 -23.27 -2.17
CA SER A 29 3.28 -23.02 -1.72
C SER A 29 3.89 -21.78 -2.38
N LEU A 30 3.89 -21.71 -3.72
CA LEU A 30 4.64 -20.67 -4.43
C LEU A 30 3.87 -19.34 -4.46
N THR A 31 2.57 -19.35 -4.81
CA THR A 31 1.83 -18.09 -4.99
C THR A 31 1.62 -17.38 -3.66
N VAL A 32 1.39 -18.14 -2.58
CA VAL A 32 1.25 -17.60 -1.21
C VAL A 32 2.54 -16.91 -0.78
N VAL A 33 3.69 -17.57 -0.94
CA VAL A 33 5.00 -17.00 -0.58
C VAL A 33 5.33 -15.77 -1.43
N PHE A 34 5.01 -15.82 -2.73
CA PHE A 34 5.18 -14.69 -3.63
C PHE A 34 4.35 -13.49 -3.15
N LEU A 35 3.03 -13.63 -3.00
CA LEU A 35 2.15 -12.56 -2.55
C LEU A 35 2.53 -12.01 -1.17
N MET A 36 2.89 -12.88 -0.23
CA MET A 36 3.32 -12.48 1.11
C MET A 36 4.64 -11.68 1.06
N SER A 37 5.57 -12.04 0.19
CA SER A 37 6.81 -11.30 0.01
C SER A 37 6.57 -9.88 -0.54
N PHE A 38 5.72 -9.71 -1.56
CA PHE A 38 5.38 -8.38 -2.08
C PHE A 38 4.64 -7.53 -1.05
N SER A 39 3.71 -8.12 -0.29
CA SER A 39 3.01 -7.41 0.78
C SER A 39 3.97 -6.87 1.83
N LEU A 40 4.95 -7.69 2.25
CA LEU A 40 5.97 -7.27 3.20
C LEU A 40 6.88 -6.18 2.64
N ILE A 41 7.30 -6.30 1.37
CA ILE A 41 8.14 -5.30 0.70
C ILE A 41 7.44 -3.94 0.66
N ILE A 42 6.18 -3.89 0.21
CA ILE A 42 5.39 -2.64 0.09
C ILE A 42 5.10 -2.02 1.46
N THR A 43 4.95 -2.83 2.51
CA THR A 43 4.70 -2.34 3.87
C THR A 43 5.95 -1.66 4.46
N THR A 44 7.15 -2.06 4.04
CA THR A 44 8.41 -1.51 4.58
C THR A 44 8.79 -0.17 3.93
N ARG A 45 8.45 0.93 4.61
CA ARG A 45 8.87 2.30 4.21
C ARG A 45 10.39 2.52 4.22
N GLN A 46 11.12 1.72 4.99
CA GLN A 46 12.58 1.85 5.14
C GLN A 46 13.38 1.46 3.88
N TYR A 47 12.78 0.78 2.90
CA TYR A 47 13.46 0.33 1.67
C TYR A 47 12.92 0.98 0.40
N VAL A 48 11.63 1.30 0.36
CA VAL A 48 10.95 1.85 -0.83
C VAL A 48 10.83 3.38 -0.74
N GLY A 49 11.14 3.97 0.42
CA GLY A 49 11.03 5.41 0.64
C GLY A 49 9.61 5.83 1.05
N ASN A 50 9.28 7.09 0.77
CA ASN A 50 7.96 7.63 1.03
C ASN A 50 6.94 7.00 0.08
N PRO A 51 5.76 6.62 0.58
CA PRO A 51 4.77 5.96 -0.26
C PRO A 51 4.03 6.94 -1.19
N ILE A 52 4.12 8.25 -0.94
CA ILE A 52 3.62 9.35 -1.77
C ILE A 52 4.37 10.63 -1.41
N ASP A 53 4.69 11.44 -2.43
CA ASP A 53 5.21 12.80 -2.26
C ASP A 53 4.18 13.81 -2.81
N CYS A 54 3.71 14.71 -1.94
CA CYS A 54 2.72 15.73 -2.23
C CYS A 54 3.37 17.09 -2.53
N VAL A 55 2.80 17.83 -3.50
CA VAL A 55 3.24 19.20 -3.80
C VAL A 55 2.82 20.12 -2.64
N HIS A 56 3.79 20.80 -2.02
CA HIS A 56 3.54 21.70 -0.87
C HIS A 56 4.05 23.13 -1.09
N SER A 57 3.41 24.09 -0.41
CA SER A 57 3.89 25.47 -0.28
C SER A 57 4.73 25.59 1.00
N LYS A 58 5.77 26.44 1.01
CA LYS A 58 6.87 26.49 2.02
C LYS A 58 6.44 26.63 3.51
N ASP A 59 5.16 26.83 3.77
CA ASP A 59 4.63 27.13 5.10
C ASP A 59 4.39 25.89 5.99
N ILE A 60 4.41 24.67 5.42
CA ILE A 60 4.10 23.42 6.15
C ILE A 60 5.21 22.37 5.91
N PRO A 61 5.64 21.60 6.94
CA PRO A 61 6.60 20.52 6.78
C PRO A 61 6.09 19.40 5.84
N GLU A 62 6.95 18.97 4.92
CA GLU A 62 6.65 17.96 3.90
C GLU A 62 6.13 16.64 4.50
N ASP A 63 6.73 16.16 5.60
CA ASP A 63 6.35 14.90 6.26
C ASP A 63 4.89 14.89 6.75
N VAL A 64 4.41 16.06 7.22
CA VAL A 64 3.04 16.21 7.72
C VAL A 64 2.06 16.15 6.55
N LEU A 65 2.38 16.84 5.44
CA LEU A 65 1.51 16.85 4.27
C LEU A 65 1.49 15.47 3.58
N ASN A 66 2.64 14.82 3.44
CA ASN A 66 2.73 13.47 2.87
C ASN A 66 1.95 12.46 3.73
N THR A 67 2.01 12.57 5.07
CA THR A 67 1.22 11.73 5.97
C THR A 67 -0.28 12.01 5.85
N TYR A 68 -0.66 13.29 5.74
CA TYR A 68 -2.05 13.69 5.53
C TYR A 68 -2.59 13.15 4.20
N CYS A 69 -1.88 13.37 3.09
CA CYS A 69 -2.21 12.83 1.77
C CYS A 69 -2.25 11.30 1.72
N TRP A 70 -1.43 10.63 2.54
CA TRP A 70 -1.40 9.18 2.59
C TRP A 70 -2.62 8.58 3.29
N ILE A 71 -3.08 9.23 4.36
CA ILE A 71 -4.23 8.76 5.15
C ILE A 71 -5.54 9.24 4.53
N HIS A 72 -5.53 10.45 3.96
CA HIS A 72 -6.72 11.08 3.40
C HIS A 72 -6.76 10.90 1.88
N SER A 73 -7.90 10.45 1.38
CA SER A 73 -8.05 10.13 -0.04
C SER A 73 -7.97 11.39 -0.91
N THR A 74 -6.99 11.41 -1.83
CA THR A 74 -6.73 12.52 -2.77
C THR A 74 -7.60 12.49 -4.02
N TYR A 75 -8.75 11.81 -4.01
CA TYR A 75 -9.66 11.85 -5.16
C TYR A 75 -10.50 13.12 -5.13
N LEU A 76 -10.40 13.90 -6.20
CA LEU A 76 -11.28 15.04 -6.40
C LEU A 76 -12.64 14.53 -6.85
N ILE A 77 -13.69 14.93 -6.14
CA ILE A 77 -15.05 14.61 -6.56
C ILE A 77 -15.44 15.60 -7.66
N LYS A 78 -15.58 15.11 -8.91
CA LYS A 78 -15.88 15.97 -10.07
C LYS A 78 -17.11 16.86 -9.89
N SER A 79 -18.12 16.39 -9.15
CA SER A 79 -19.34 17.15 -8.83
C SER A 79 -19.12 18.32 -7.87
N PHE A 80 -17.95 18.40 -7.22
CA PHE A 80 -17.57 19.46 -6.28
C PHE A 80 -16.56 20.45 -6.87
N LEU A 81 -16.09 20.26 -8.11
CA LEU A 81 -15.18 21.19 -8.79
C LEU A 81 -15.86 22.51 -9.17
N HIS A 82 -17.15 22.47 -9.51
CA HIS A 82 -17.92 23.67 -9.89
C HIS A 82 -18.66 24.32 -8.71
N LYS A 83 -18.47 23.81 -7.49
CA LYS A 83 -19.13 24.32 -6.29
C LYS A 83 -18.42 25.58 -5.78
N LYS A 84 -19.18 26.51 -5.20
CA LYS A 84 -18.62 27.76 -4.70
C LYS A 84 -17.79 27.51 -3.44
N GLN A 85 -16.52 27.92 -3.49
CA GLN A 85 -15.57 27.87 -2.39
C GLN A 85 -16.03 28.74 -1.22
N GLY A 86 -15.88 28.25 0.01
CA GLY A 86 -16.19 28.97 1.25
C GLY A 86 -17.67 28.97 1.64
N VAL A 87 -18.56 28.40 0.82
CA VAL A 87 -20.00 28.23 1.13
C VAL A 87 -20.39 26.76 1.09
N SER A 88 -20.06 26.09 -0.01
CA SER A 88 -20.48 24.71 -0.27
C SER A 88 -19.34 23.70 -0.23
N VAL A 89 -18.10 24.17 -0.35
CA VAL A 89 -16.87 23.37 -0.24
C VAL A 89 -15.74 24.21 0.34
N PRO A 90 -14.82 23.62 1.13
CA PRO A 90 -13.61 24.31 1.58
C PRO A 90 -12.65 24.61 0.42
N TYR A 91 -12.57 23.72 -0.57
CA TYR A 91 -11.78 23.88 -1.80
C TYR A 91 -12.44 23.10 -2.95
N PRO A 92 -12.33 23.55 -4.22
CA PRO A 92 -12.91 22.84 -5.36
C PRO A 92 -12.48 21.37 -5.42
N GLY A 93 -13.45 20.46 -5.44
CA GLY A 93 -13.22 19.01 -5.53
C GLY A 93 -12.99 18.29 -4.20
N ILE A 94 -13.00 18.97 -3.06
CA ILE A 94 -12.91 18.38 -1.72
C ILE A 94 -14.33 18.32 -1.11
N ASP A 95 -14.67 17.17 -0.52
CA ASP A 95 -15.93 16.99 0.23
C ASP A 95 -15.84 17.69 1.61
N PRO A 96 -16.95 18.20 2.18
CA PRO A 96 -16.95 18.79 3.51
C PRO A 96 -16.52 17.86 4.64
#